data_AF-A0A8H7BJ40-F1
#
_entry.id   AF-A0A8H7BJ40-F1
#
_cell.length_a   1.000
_cell.length_b   1.000
_cell.length_c   1.000
_cell.angle_alpha   90.00
_cell.angle_beta   90.00
_cell.angle_gamma   90.00
#
_symmetry.space_group_name_H-M   'P 1'
#
loop_
_entity.id
_entity.type
_entity.pdbx_description
1 polymer ?
#
loop_
_entity_poly.entity_id
_entity_poly.type
_entity_poly.pdbx_seq_one_letter_code
_entity_poly.pdbx_strand_id
1 'polypeptide(L)'
;MLYCPPGRENADWAMVLDITPLIQAQVLGRGEDKFENIEQLNRFHTLSEKPAILALTNKAGEITLWSYLPSRGVEYQTTLRPHKGFVNLLQWTKWQVRGNYHTSYIASTCTDGTVSLSSVTVHVEVVEKGCTYVRSVRSSVLETWFENDPAVPTLIKLWDDMNDGQSIRIAISKGAHVDVAVIRAEGDTVELEGEWMRYQLENSSMGLGGASWTHHGKLLYAYTCEGECLALFIHERRIQRDDGISKTMNQRLLLKYKQQNMEEQAKLDAEDTEFISDMFPHLWGAALSLNDLYTAFVFTLTPAADVHYKTESQDYIWIAFTLNQERKDEATVKRLCHIYERYLKDPEFRKKLHRKADALIPPFL
;
A
#
# COMPACT_ATOMS: atom_id res chain seq x y z
N MET A 1 -5.57 17.29 26.01
CA MET A 1 -5.58 18.67 25.47
C MET A 1 -4.13 19.14 25.52
N LEU A 2 -3.38 18.93 24.43
CA LEU A 2 -1.94 19.16 24.38
C LEU A 2 -1.69 20.58 23.88
N TYR A 3 -0.98 21.37 24.68
CA TYR A 3 -0.57 22.74 24.37
C TYR A 3 0.83 22.67 23.76
N CYS A 4 0.94 22.90 22.45
CA CYS A 4 2.25 23.15 21.81
C CYS A 4 2.63 24.61 22.05
N PRO A 5 3.83 24.93 22.55
CA PRO A 5 4.33 26.29 22.60
C PRO A 5 4.42 26.86 21.16
N PRO A 6 4.00 28.11 20.92
CA PRO A 6 4.15 28.72 19.60
C PRO A 6 5.65 28.99 19.33
N GLY A 7 6.19 28.43 18.25
CA GLY A 7 7.53 28.78 17.74
C GLY A 7 8.56 27.66 17.63
N ARG A 8 8.21 26.38 17.85
CA ARG A 8 9.08 25.23 17.50
C ARG A 8 8.35 24.30 16.54
N GLU A 9 8.68 24.42 15.25
CA GLU A 9 8.22 23.51 14.20
C GLU A 9 9.01 22.21 14.31
N ASN A 10 8.38 21.13 14.81
CA ASN A 10 9.05 19.84 15.03
C ASN A 10 9.25 19.00 13.76
N ALA A 11 9.02 19.59 12.59
CA ALA A 11 9.54 19.16 11.30
C ALA A 11 9.05 20.16 10.25
N ASP A 12 9.94 20.63 9.38
CA ASP A 12 9.60 21.35 8.15
C ASP A 12 8.87 20.41 7.18
N TRP A 13 7.69 19.93 7.56
CA TRP A 13 6.72 19.43 6.59
C TRP A 13 6.09 20.66 5.93
N ALA A 14 6.83 21.27 5.01
CA ALA A 14 6.22 22.19 4.07
C ALA A 14 5.17 21.38 3.30
N MET A 15 3.89 21.70 3.49
CA MET A 15 2.82 21.18 2.63
C MET A 15 3.15 21.63 1.21
N VAL A 16 3.69 20.72 0.39
CA VAL A 16 4.26 21.07 -0.91
C VAL A 16 3.20 21.64 -1.87
N LEU A 17 1.91 21.50 -1.57
CA LEU A 17 0.81 22.41 -1.93
C LEU A 17 -0.49 21.81 -1.37
N ASP A 18 -1.32 22.58 -0.65
CA ASP A 18 -2.74 22.23 -0.59
C ASP A 18 -3.33 22.49 -1.98
N ILE A 19 -3.53 21.41 -2.75
CA ILE A 19 -4.11 21.52 -4.09
C ILE A 19 -5.63 21.56 -4.05
N THR A 20 -6.27 21.38 -2.89
CA THR A 20 -7.73 21.39 -2.76
C THR A 20 -8.34 22.70 -3.27
N PRO A 21 -7.83 23.90 -2.90
CA PRO A 21 -8.35 25.17 -3.42
C PRO A 21 -8.12 25.34 -4.93
N LEU A 22 -7.03 24.76 -5.46
CA LEU A 22 -6.69 24.85 -6.88
C LEU A 22 -7.55 23.94 -7.75
N ILE A 23 -7.85 22.73 -7.26
CA ILE A 23 -8.77 21.82 -7.94
C ILE A 23 -10.20 22.36 -7.83
N GLN A 24 -10.57 22.94 -6.69
CA GLN A 24 -11.86 23.57 -6.48
C GLN A 24 -12.09 24.77 -7.42
N ALA A 25 -11.13 25.70 -7.50
CA ALA A 25 -11.18 26.84 -8.43
C ALA A 25 -11.15 26.42 -9.91
N GLN A 26 -10.64 25.23 -10.21
CA GLN A 26 -10.58 24.68 -11.56
C GLN A 26 -11.90 24.03 -12.00
N VAL A 27 -12.63 23.38 -11.08
CA VAL A 27 -13.92 22.73 -11.37
C VAL A 27 -15.08 23.73 -11.39
N LEU A 28 -15.04 24.74 -10.52
CA LEU A 28 -16.12 25.74 -10.39
C LEU A 28 -15.95 26.94 -11.34
N GLY A 29 -14.77 27.11 -11.94
CA GLY A 29 -14.44 28.32 -12.69
C GLY A 29 -14.06 29.48 -11.78
N ARG A 30 -13.60 30.60 -12.35
CA ARG A 30 -13.14 31.75 -11.56
C ARG A 30 -14.30 32.38 -10.77
N GLY A 31 -14.24 32.32 -9.45
CA GLY A 31 -15.08 33.11 -8.54
C GLY A 31 -15.98 32.33 -7.58
N GLU A 32 -15.96 31.00 -7.62
CA GLU A 32 -16.78 30.15 -6.74
C GLU A 32 -15.91 29.31 -5.80
N ASP A 33 -16.08 29.53 -4.49
CA ASP A 33 -15.26 28.95 -3.43
C ASP A 33 -15.91 27.72 -2.76
N LYS A 34 -17.04 27.23 -3.30
CA LYS A 34 -17.83 26.10 -2.77
C LYS A 34 -18.58 25.40 -3.90
N PHE A 35 -18.70 24.08 -3.84
CA PHE A 35 -19.57 23.32 -4.75
C PHE A 35 -21.03 23.67 -4.44
N GLU A 36 -21.72 24.29 -5.38
CA GLU A 36 -23.11 24.73 -5.20
C GLU A 36 -24.11 23.60 -5.46
N ASN A 37 -23.72 22.59 -6.25
CA ASN A 37 -24.58 21.45 -6.57
C ASN A 37 -23.81 20.14 -6.76
N ILE A 38 -24.57 19.04 -6.71
CA ILE A 38 -24.06 17.66 -6.79
C ILE A 38 -23.44 17.35 -8.17
N GLU A 39 -23.87 18.05 -9.23
CA GLU A 39 -23.34 17.87 -10.59
C GLU A 39 -21.90 18.40 -10.72
N GLN A 40 -21.57 19.49 -10.03
CA GLN A 40 -20.20 20.02 -9.95
C GLN A 40 -19.27 19.08 -9.17
N LEU A 41 -19.75 18.47 -8.07
CA LEU A 41 -19.01 17.45 -7.33
C LEU A 41 -18.77 16.19 -8.18
N ASN A 42 -19.75 15.77 -8.98
CA ASN A 42 -19.63 14.58 -9.82
C ASN A 42 -18.60 14.72 -10.95
N ARG A 43 -18.34 15.94 -11.43
CA ARG A 43 -17.25 16.20 -12.40
C ARG A 43 -15.84 16.05 -11.80
N PHE A 44 -15.71 16.19 -10.48
CA PHE A 44 -14.46 15.95 -9.74
C PHE A 44 -14.16 14.44 -9.61
N HIS A 45 -15.18 13.58 -9.70
CA HIS A 45 -15.08 12.14 -9.53
C HIS A 45 -15.16 11.38 -10.86
N THR A 46 -14.29 11.64 -11.82
CA THR A 46 -14.09 10.74 -12.97
C THR A 46 -13.34 9.47 -12.56
N LEU A 47 -13.95 8.71 -11.64
CA LEU A 47 -13.80 7.26 -11.49
C LEU A 47 -14.71 6.50 -12.48
N SER A 48 -15.17 7.19 -13.54
CA SER A 48 -16.35 6.90 -14.37
C SER A 48 -16.35 5.58 -15.16
N GLU A 49 -15.41 4.67 -14.90
CA GLU A 49 -15.33 3.36 -15.57
C GLU A 49 -15.17 2.18 -14.61
N LYS A 50 -14.99 2.41 -13.29
CA LYS A 50 -14.76 1.31 -12.33
C LYS A 50 -15.68 1.41 -11.11
N PRO A 51 -16.26 0.29 -10.64
CA PRO A 51 -17.09 0.31 -9.44
C PRO A 51 -16.25 0.71 -8.22
N ALA A 52 -16.74 1.70 -7.47
CA ALA A 52 -16.17 2.10 -6.19
C ALA A 52 -16.85 1.30 -5.07
N ILE A 53 -16.18 0.23 -4.61
CA ILE A 53 -16.60 -0.59 -3.48
C ILE A 53 -15.60 -0.44 -2.34
N LEU A 54 -16.11 -0.22 -1.13
CA LEU A 54 -15.36 -0.19 0.12
C LEU A 54 -15.65 -1.47 0.90
N ALA A 55 -14.60 -2.20 1.30
CA ALA A 55 -14.70 -3.31 2.25
C ALA A 55 -14.30 -2.84 3.65
N LEU A 56 -15.10 -3.15 4.65
CA LEU A 56 -14.82 -2.89 6.06
C LEU A 56 -14.87 -4.19 6.84
N THR A 57 -13.91 -4.39 7.73
CA THR A 57 -13.78 -5.58 8.56
C THR A 57 -14.25 -5.33 9.99
N ASN A 58 -14.61 -6.40 10.72
CA ASN A 58 -14.97 -6.30 12.12
C ASN A 58 -14.41 -7.45 12.98
N LYS A 59 -14.60 -7.34 14.31
CA LYS A 59 -14.15 -8.34 15.29
C LYS A 59 -14.92 -9.66 15.27
N ALA A 60 -16.06 -9.72 14.57
CA ALA A 60 -16.91 -10.91 14.48
C ALA A 60 -16.55 -11.83 13.31
N GLY A 61 -15.54 -11.47 12.52
CA GLY A 61 -15.08 -12.25 11.37
C GLY A 61 -15.75 -11.88 10.06
N GLU A 62 -16.42 -10.73 10.02
CA GLU A 62 -17.21 -10.29 8.88
C GLU A 62 -16.47 -9.23 8.07
N ILE A 63 -16.73 -9.25 6.78
CA ILE A 63 -16.36 -8.22 5.81
C ILE A 63 -17.66 -7.66 5.23
N THR A 64 -17.91 -6.38 5.44
CA THR A 64 -19.08 -5.66 4.92
C THR A 64 -18.66 -4.87 3.69
N LEU A 65 -19.48 -4.93 2.63
CA LEU A 65 -19.23 -4.23 1.37
C LEU A 65 -20.19 -3.07 1.20
N TRP A 66 -19.64 -1.92 0.80
CA TRP A 66 -20.35 -0.66 0.66
C TRP A 66 -20.05 -0.06 -0.70
N SER A 67 -21.04 0.52 -1.37
CA SER A 67 -20.84 1.27 -2.62
C SER A 67 -21.19 2.73 -2.42
N TYR A 68 -20.65 3.60 -3.27
CA TYR A 68 -21.05 5.00 -3.31
C TYR A 68 -21.89 5.29 -4.55
N LEU A 69 -23.05 5.91 -4.35
CA LEU A 69 -23.90 6.46 -5.40
C LEU A 69 -24.03 7.97 -5.18
N PRO A 70 -23.78 8.81 -6.21
CA PRO A 70 -23.92 10.25 -6.06
C PRO A 70 -25.28 10.72 -5.54
N SER A 71 -26.35 10.02 -5.92
CA SER A 71 -27.72 10.37 -5.55
C SER A 71 -28.12 9.88 -4.15
N ARG A 72 -27.42 8.91 -3.56
CA ARG A 72 -27.82 8.23 -2.32
C ARG A 72 -26.72 8.13 -1.26
N GLY A 73 -25.51 8.57 -1.58
CA GLY A 73 -24.35 8.48 -0.70
C GLY A 73 -23.79 7.06 -0.61
N VAL A 74 -23.29 6.70 0.57
CA VAL A 74 -22.71 5.38 0.86
C VAL A 74 -23.82 4.40 1.21
N GLU A 75 -23.92 3.30 0.47
CA GLU A 75 -24.94 2.27 0.65
C GLU A 75 -24.31 0.92 1.00
N TYR A 76 -24.88 0.26 2.01
CA TYR A 76 -24.56 -1.13 2.33
C TYR A 76 -25.02 -2.05 1.19
N GLN A 77 -24.16 -2.98 0.79
CA GLN A 77 -24.43 -3.92 -0.30
C GLN A 77 -24.60 -5.35 0.21
N THR A 78 -23.60 -5.88 0.90
CA THR A 78 -23.61 -7.28 1.36
C THR A 78 -22.58 -7.49 2.48
N THR A 79 -22.69 -8.64 3.16
CA THR A 79 -21.75 -9.10 4.18
C THR A 79 -21.32 -10.53 3.84
N LEU A 80 -20.03 -10.80 4.00
CA LEU A 80 -19.44 -12.13 3.98
C LEU A 80 -18.76 -12.40 5.33
N ARG A 81 -18.77 -13.67 5.76
CA ARG A 81 -18.17 -14.09 7.04
C ARG A 81 -17.09 -15.15 6.81
N PRO A 82 -15.91 -14.75 6.31
CA PRO A 82 -14.81 -15.69 6.05
C PRO A 82 -14.15 -16.23 7.32
N HIS A 83 -14.26 -15.53 8.45
CA HIS A 83 -13.54 -15.87 9.67
C HIS A 83 -14.47 -16.00 10.88
N LYS A 84 -13.96 -16.61 11.95
CA LYS A 84 -14.69 -16.75 13.24
C LYS A 84 -14.31 -15.65 14.25
N GLY A 85 -13.17 -14.98 14.03
CA GLY A 85 -12.61 -13.96 14.93
C GLY A 85 -12.29 -12.65 14.20
N PHE A 86 -11.44 -11.81 14.79
CA PHE A 86 -11.18 -10.47 14.25
C PHE A 86 -10.39 -10.52 12.95
N VAL A 87 -10.98 -9.98 11.87
CA VAL A 87 -10.30 -9.82 10.58
C VAL A 87 -9.35 -8.63 10.66
N ASN A 88 -8.05 -8.90 10.76
CA ASN A 88 -7.03 -7.89 11.03
C ASN A 88 -6.39 -7.31 9.78
N LEU A 89 -6.33 -8.05 8.67
CA LEU A 89 -5.79 -7.57 7.39
C LEU A 89 -6.71 -7.91 6.23
N LEU A 90 -6.69 -7.05 5.21
CA LEU A 90 -7.50 -7.19 4.00
C LEU A 90 -6.77 -6.59 2.81
N GLN A 91 -6.77 -7.29 1.67
CA GLN A 91 -6.26 -6.75 0.41
C GLN A 91 -7.11 -7.21 -0.78
N TRP A 92 -7.31 -6.30 -1.73
CA TRP A 92 -8.00 -6.56 -2.99
C TRP A 92 -7.01 -6.93 -4.10
N THR A 93 -7.44 -7.80 -5.02
CA THR A 93 -6.86 -7.90 -6.36
C THR A 93 -7.38 -6.79 -7.27
N LYS A 94 -6.87 -6.68 -8.50
CA LYS A 94 -7.47 -5.81 -9.52
C LYS A 94 -8.83 -6.36 -9.96
N TRP A 95 -9.64 -5.46 -10.49
CA TRP A 95 -10.90 -5.81 -11.14
C TRP A 95 -10.68 -6.49 -12.49
N GLN A 96 -11.28 -7.66 -12.66
CA GLN A 96 -11.50 -8.31 -13.95
C GLN A 96 -12.81 -7.80 -14.54
N VAL A 97 -12.81 -7.38 -15.80
CA VAL A 97 -13.98 -6.84 -16.48
C VAL A 97 -14.46 -7.82 -17.54
N ARG A 98 -15.69 -8.30 -17.42
CA ARG A 98 -16.37 -9.16 -18.41
C ARG A 98 -17.74 -8.55 -18.71
N GLY A 99 -17.81 -7.70 -19.73
CA GLY A 99 -19.01 -6.92 -20.04
C GLY A 99 -19.37 -5.99 -18.88
N ASN A 100 -20.60 -6.10 -18.38
CA ASN A 100 -21.10 -5.32 -17.24
C ASN A 100 -20.77 -5.93 -15.86
N TYR A 101 -20.04 -7.04 -15.84
CA TYR A 101 -19.63 -7.71 -14.61
C TYR A 101 -18.17 -7.43 -14.30
N HIS A 102 -17.92 -6.97 -13.08
CA HIS A 102 -16.61 -6.69 -12.55
C HIS A 102 -16.33 -7.63 -11.37
N THR A 103 -15.34 -8.50 -11.51
CA THR A 103 -14.98 -9.47 -10.47
C THR A 103 -13.64 -9.11 -9.87
N SER A 104 -13.55 -9.08 -8.54
CA SER A 104 -12.28 -8.96 -7.82
C SER A 104 -12.29 -9.92 -6.63
N TYR A 105 -11.12 -10.27 -6.14
CA TYR A 105 -10.95 -11.14 -4.99
C TYR A 105 -10.45 -10.34 -3.80
N ILE A 106 -10.94 -10.71 -2.63
CA ILE A 106 -10.48 -10.20 -1.35
C ILE A 106 -9.73 -11.33 -0.67
N ALA A 107 -8.46 -11.09 -0.35
CA ALA A 107 -7.76 -11.93 0.60
C ALA A 107 -7.78 -11.27 1.98
N SER A 108 -8.14 -12.04 3.00
CA SER A 108 -8.29 -11.56 4.37
C SER A 108 -7.62 -12.50 5.36
N THR A 109 -7.22 -11.94 6.49
CA THR A 109 -6.61 -12.71 7.59
C THR A 109 -7.35 -12.45 8.89
N CYS A 110 -7.28 -13.42 9.80
CA CYS A 110 -7.87 -13.32 11.12
C CYS A 110 -6.82 -13.47 12.22
N THR A 111 -7.10 -12.90 13.38
CA THR A 111 -6.29 -13.09 14.60
C THR A 111 -6.31 -14.53 15.14
N ASP A 112 -7.15 -15.42 14.60
CA ASP A 112 -7.10 -16.85 14.91
C ASP A 112 -6.11 -17.63 14.03
N GLY A 113 -5.41 -16.96 13.11
CA GLY A 113 -4.43 -17.57 12.23
C GLY A 113 -4.92 -17.92 10.83
N THR A 114 -6.24 -17.88 10.61
CA THR A 114 -6.83 -18.23 9.31
C THR A 114 -6.57 -17.17 8.24
N VAL A 115 -6.46 -17.64 7.00
CA VAL A 115 -6.37 -16.81 5.79
C VAL A 115 -7.47 -17.26 4.84
N SER A 116 -8.23 -16.33 4.28
CA SER A 116 -9.32 -16.65 3.35
C SER A 116 -9.20 -15.88 2.05
N LEU A 117 -9.71 -16.48 0.97
CA LEU A 117 -9.95 -15.81 -0.31
C LEU A 117 -11.46 -15.79 -0.58
N SER A 118 -11.99 -14.62 -0.91
CA SER A 118 -13.40 -14.40 -1.24
C SER A 118 -13.55 -13.77 -2.62
N SER A 119 -14.59 -14.12 -3.38
CA SER A 119 -14.94 -13.43 -4.62
C SER A 119 -15.90 -12.28 -4.33
N VAL A 120 -15.78 -11.22 -5.12
CA VAL A 120 -16.74 -10.12 -5.17
C VAL A 120 -17.02 -9.81 -6.64
N THR A 121 -18.25 -10.09 -7.07
CA THR A 121 -18.74 -9.79 -8.41
C THR A 121 -19.74 -8.65 -8.35
N VAL A 122 -19.45 -7.57 -9.05
CA VAL A 122 -20.28 -6.37 -9.14
C VAL A 122 -20.91 -6.30 -10.53
N HIS A 123 -22.23 -6.19 -10.57
CA HIS A 123 -22.93 -5.86 -11.81
C HIS A 123 -23.09 -4.33 -11.88
N VAL A 124 -22.51 -3.73 -12.92
CA VAL A 124 -22.53 -2.30 -13.17
C VAL A 124 -23.49 -2.01 -14.32
N GLU A 125 -24.33 -0.99 -14.16
CA GLU A 125 -25.15 -0.47 -15.25
C GLU A 125 -24.73 0.95 -15.62
N VAL A 126 -24.81 1.25 -16.91
CA VAL A 126 -24.58 2.59 -17.45
C VAL A 126 -25.92 3.31 -17.52
N VAL A 127 -26.04 4.43 -16.82
CA VAL A 127 -27.19 5.33 -16.92
C VAL A 127 -26.94 6.35 -18.04
N GLU A 128 -28.02 6.91 -18.59
CA GLU A 128 -27.95 8.07 -19.48
C GLU A 128 -26.99 9.13 -18.91
N LYS A 129 -26.16 9.73 -19.79
CA LYS A 129 -25.02 10.61 -19.51
C LYS A 129 -23.69 9.92 -19.13
N GLY A 130 -23.58 8.59 -19.26
CA GLY A 130 -22.31 7.88 -19.13
C GLY A 130 -21.86 7.61 -17.69
N CYS A 131 -22.76 7.80 -16.71
CA CYS A 131 -22.50 7.46 -15.33
C CYS A 131 -22.72 5.96 -15.10
N THR A 132 -21.70 5.25 -14.62
CA THR A 132 -21.81 3.86 -14.17
C THR A 132 -22.24 3.78 -12.71
N TYR A 133 -23.19 2.91 -12.38
CA TYR A 133 -23.57 2.65 -10.99
C TYR A 133 -23.62 1.16 -10.66
N VAL A 134 -23.40 0.84 -9.38
CA VAL A 134 -23.46 -0.52 -8.87
C VAL A 134 -24.92 -0.94 -8.72
N ARG A 135 -25.38 -1.89 -9.54
CA ARG A 135 -26.75 -2.42 -9.46
C ARG A 135 -26.88 -3.52 -8.41
N SER A 136 -25.90 -4.40 -8.35
CA SER A 136 -25.88 -5.50 -7.39
C SER A 136 -24.47 -5.98 -7.13
N VAL A 137 -24.21 -6.38 -5.89
CA VAL A 137 -22.96 -7.03 -5.48
C VAL A 137 -23.28 -8.45 -5.04
N ARG A 138 -22.54 -9.41 -5.58
CA ARG A 138 -22.52 -10.80 -5.11
C ARG A 138 -21.14 -11.08 -4.53
N SER A 139 -21.12 -11.84 -3.44
CA SER A 139 -19.87 -12.21 -2.79
C SER A 139 -19.95 -13.61 -2.22
N SER A 140 -18.87 -14.35 -2.29
CA SER A 140 -18.76 -15.71 -1.75
C SER A 140 -17.39 -15.92 -1.10
N VAL A 141 -17.34 -16.71 -0.03
CA VAL A 141 -16.08 -17.21 0.52
C VAL A 141 -15.69 -18.41 -0.32
N LEU A 142 -14.51 -18.39 -0.93
CA LEU A 142 -14.06 -19.43 -1.86
C LEU A 142 -13.26 -20.48 -1.13
N GLU A 143 -12.25 -20.04 -0.38
CA GLU A 143 -11.32 -20.93 0.33
C GLU A 143 -10.87 -20.33 1.66
N THR A 144 -10.50 -21.21 2.59
CA THR A 144 -9.90 -20.86 3.88
C THR A 144 -8.74 -21.80 4.19
N TRP A 145 -7.58 -21.22 4.51
CA TRP A 145 -6.35 -21.93 4.82
C TRP A 145 -5.91 -21.66 6.26
N PHE A 146 -4.98 -22.49 6.74
CA PHE A 146 -4.31 -22.37 8.04
C PHE A 146 -5.24 -22.47 9.26
N GLU A 147 -6.37 -23.19 9.16
CA GLU A 147 -7.32 -23.38 10.27
C GLU A 147 -6.71 -24.02 11.53
N ASN A 148 -5.63 -24.77 11.36
CA ASN A 148 -4.92 -25.46 12.45
C ASN A 148 -3.63 -24.75 12.90
N ASP A 149 -3.34 -23.55 12.40
CA ASP A 149 -2.14 -22.80 12.72
C ASP A 149 -2.51 -21.46 13.38
N PRO A 150 -2.40 -21.36 14.73
CA PRO A 150 -2.91 -20.22 15.50
C PRO A 150 -2.03 -18.96 15.41
N ALA A 151 -0.88 -19.01 14.71
CA ALA A 151 -0.02 -17.84 14.60
C ALA A 151 -0.75 -16.67 13.90
N VAL A 152 -0.73 -15.48 14.48
CA VAL A 152 -1.43 -14.31 13.92
C VAL A 152 -0.71 -13.81 12.66
N PRO A 153 -1.39 -13.66 11.51
CA PRO A 153 -0.79 -13.07 10.33
C PRO A 153 -0.52 -11.58 10.55
N THR A 154 0.72 -11.16 10.33
CA THR A 154 1.17 -9.76 10.49
C THR A 154 1.18 -9.00 9.17
N LEU A 155 1.19 -9.72 8.04
CA LEU A 155 1.21 -9.13 6.71
C LEU A 155 0.53 -10.05 5.69
N ILE A 156 -0.20 -9.44 4.76
CA ILE A 156 -0.69 -10.04 3.53
C ILE A 156 -0.29 -9.16 2.35
N LYS A 157 0.28 -9.77 1.30
CA LYS A 157 0.58 -9.10 0.03
C LYS A 157 0.14 -9.92 -1.16
N LEU A 158 -0.73 -9.32 -1.97
CA LEU A 158 -1.18 -9.86 -3.24
C LEU A 158 -0.43 -9.26 -4.42
N TRP A 159 -0.19 -10.10 -5.43
CA TRP A 159 0.13 -9.68 -6.78
C TRP A 159 -0.72 -10.47 -7.76
N ASP A 160 -1.40 -9.78 -8.66
CA ASP A 160 -2.27 -10.39 -9.65
C ASP A 160 -1.89 -9.92 -11.06
N ASP A 161 -1.74 -10.89 -11.96
CA ASP A 161 -1.64 -10.66 -13.40
C ASP A 161 -2.90 -11.15 -14.08
N MET A 162 -3.89 -10.25 -14.09
CA MET A 162 -5.19 -10.52 -14.69
C MET A 162 -5.16 -10.63 -16.22
N ASN A 163 -4.00 -10.40 -16.87
CA ASN A 163 -3.83 -10.60 -18.30
C ASN A 163 -3.33 -12.00 -18.67
N ASP A 164 -2.71 -12.73 -17.72
CA ASP A 164 -2.07 -14.04 -17.93
C ASP A 164 -2.73 -15.11 -17.05
N GLY A 165 -3.91 -15.59 -17.47
CA GLY A 165 -4.53 -16.79 -16.91
C GLY A 165 -5.09 -16.69 -15.48
N GLN A 166 -5.37 -15.47 -14.99
CA GLN A 166 -6.02 -15.22 -13.69
C GLN A 166 -5.27 -15.82 -12.49
N SER A 167 -3.94 -15.66 -12.48
CA SER A 167 -3.09 -16.07 -11.37
C SER A 167 -2.96 -14.95 -10.32
N ILE A 168 -3.14 -15.33 -9.06
CA ILE A 168 -2.95 -14.50 -7.87
C ILE A 168 -1.78 -15.10 -7.09
N ARG A 169 -0.73 -14.32 -6.88
CA ARG A 169 0.33 -14.64 -5.92
C ARG A 169 0.01 -13.99 -4.60
N ILE A 170 0.04 -14.78 -3.54
CA ILE A 170 -0.24 -14.34 -2.18
C ILE A 170 1.00 -14.63 -1.33
N ALA A 171 1.41 -13.65 -0.53
CA ALA A 171 2.44 -13.79 0.50
C ALA A 171 1.83 -13.43 1.86
N ILE A 172 2.01 -14.30 2.84
CA ILE A 172 1.53 -14.15 4.22
C ILE A 172 2.73 -14.22 5.15
N SER A 173 2.85 -13.27 6.08
CA SER A 173 3.81 -13.37 7.18
C SER A 173 3.09 -13.83 8.44
N LYS A 174 3.56 -14.92 9.06
CA LYS A 174 3.08 -15.43 10.36
C LYS A 174 4.28 -15.68 11.27
N GLY A 175 4.54 -14.76 12.21
CA GLY A 175 5.75 -14.80 13.04
C GLY A 175 7.03 -14.80 12.18
N ALA A 176 7.96 -15.70 12.48
CA ALA A 176 9.24 -15.82 11.78
C ALA A 176 9.17 -16.55 10.41
N HIS A 177 7.98 -16.72 9.83
CA HIS A 177 7.81 -17.39 8.54
C HIS A 177 7.07 -16.54 7.53
N VAL A 178 7.43 -16.73 6.26
CA VAL A 178 6.70 -16.20 5.11
C VAL A 178 6.18 -17.37 4.30
N ASP A 179 4.87 -17.45 4.16
CA ASP A 179 4.17 -18.44 3.34
C ASP A 179 3.72 -17.79 2.03
N VAL A 180 4.07 -18.40 0.90
CA VAL A 180 3.74 -17.91 -0.45
C VAL A 180 3.00 -18.99 -1.22
N ALA A 181 1.96 -18.59 -1.93
CA ALA A 181 1.22 -19.46 -2.83
C ALA A 181 0.92 -18.77 -4.16
N VAL A 182 0.71 -19.58 -5.19
CA VAL A 182 0.13 -19.15 -6.46
C VAL A 182 -1.24 -19.79 -6.57
N ILE A 183 -2.25 -18.98 -6.84
CA ILE A 183 -3.65 -19.36 -6.84
C ILE A 183 -4.22 -19.03 -8.21
N ARG A 184 -4.84 -19.99 -8.89
CA ARG A 184 -5.69 -19.72 -10.05
C ARG A 184 -7.09 -19.44 -9.56
N ALA A 185 -7.67 -18.33 -10.00
CA ALA A 185 -9.02 -17.96 -9.60
C ALA A 185 -9.85 -17.51 -10.80
N GLU A 186 -10.86 -18.31 -11.15
CA GLU A 186 -11.83 -18.00 -12.20
C GLU A 186 -13.26 -17.97 -11.66
N GLY A 187 -13.83 -16.77 -11.55
CA GLY A 187 -15.17 -16.56 -11.02
C GLY A 187 -15.27 -17.01 -9.57
N ASP A 188 -16.04 -18.08 -9.32
CA ASP A 188 -16.20 -18.70 -8.00
C ASP A 188 -15.38 -19.98 -7.84
N THR A 189 -14.43 -20.24 -8.75
CA THR A 189 -13.53 -21.40 -8.68
C THR A 189 -12.11 -20.97 -8.34
N VAL A 190 -11.49 -21.69 -7.41
CA VAL A 190 -10.14 -21.42 -6.92
C VAL A 190 -9.35 -22.73 -6.91
N GLU A 191 -8.13 -22.69 -7.42
CA GLU A 191 -7.20 -23.82 -7.37
C GLU A 191 -5.82 -23.32 -6.91
N LEU A 192 -5.26 -23.99 -5.90
CA LEU A 192 -3.89 -23.76 -5.46
C LEU A 192 -2.93 -24.43 -6.44
N GLU A 193 -2.01 -23.68 -7.05
CA GLU A 193 -0.97 -24.25 -7.90
C GLU A 193 0.13 -24.91 -7.05
N GLY A 194 -0.10 -26.17 -6.67
CA GLY A 194 0.83 -26.92 -5.82
C GLY A 194 0.54 -26.72 -4.33
N GLU A 195 1.58 -26.46 -3.55
CA GLU A 195 1.48 -26.30 -2.09
C GLU A 195 1.97 -24.92 -1.65
N TRP A 196 1.60 -24.51 -0.44
CA TRP A 196 2.17 -23.32 0.19
C TRP A 196 3.68 -23.49 0.36
N MET A 197 4.43 -22.54 -0.19
CA MET A 197 5.88 -22.47 -0.06
C MET A 197 6.22 -21.69 1.21
N ARG A 198 7.03 -22.27 2.10
CA ARG A 198 7.42 -21.63 3.35
C ARG A 198 8.88 -21.20 3.32
N TYR A 199 9.15 -19.99 3.78
CA TYR A 199 10.49 -19.45 3.99
C TYR A 199 10.67 -19.06 5.46
N GLN A 200 11.75 -19.54 6.08
CA GLN A 200 12.15 -19.16 7.44
C GLN A 200 12.92 -17.84 7.42
N LEU A 201 12.47 -16.86 8.20
CA LEU A 201 13.23 -15.66 8.47
C LEU A 201 14.29 -15.98 9.53
N GLU A 202 15.56 -16.05 9.13
CA GLU A 202 16.67 -16.45 10.01
C GLU A 202 16.97 -15.40 11.09
N ASN A 203 16.81 -14.12 10.76
CA ASN A 203 17.16 -12.98 11.61
C ASN A 203 15.94 -12.19 12.11
N SER A 204 14.74 -12.79 12.05
CA SER A 204 13.52 -12.11 12.48
C SER A 204 12.75 -12.95 13.47
N SER A 205 12.40 -12.33 14.59
CA SER A 205 11.51 -12.90 15.61
C SER A 205 10.08 -12.37 15.48
N MET A 206 9.93 -11.17 14.92
CA MET A 206 8.65 -10.46 14.80
C MET A 206 7.98 -10.66 13.44
N GLY A 207 8.73 -11.10 12.44
CA GLY A 207 8.25 -11.29 11.07
C GLY A 207 8.45 -10.06 10.19
N LEU A 208 7.57 -9.90 9.20
CA LEU A 208 7.64 -8.80 8.25
C LEU A 208 6.86 -7.58 8.72
N GLY A 209 7.51 -6.41 8.70
CA GLY A 209 6.86 -5.09 8.85
C GLY A 209 6.36 -4.52 7.52
N GLY A 210 6.87 -5.00 6.39
CA GLY A 210 6.42 -4.58 5.07
C GLY A 210 6.85 -5.54 3.97
N ALA A 211 6.16 -5.51 2.84
CA ALA A 211 6.57 -6.27 1.67
C ALA A 211 6.00 -5.69 0.39
N SER A 212 6.66 -5.95 -0.74
CA SER A 212 6.25 -5.48 -2.06
C SER A 212 6.69 -6.42 -3.17
N TRP A 213 5.76 -6.73 -4.06
CA TRP A 213 6.00 -7.54 -5.24
C TRP A 213 6.68 -6.72 -6.33
N THR A 214 7.71 -7.28 -6.95
CA THR A 214 8.49 -6.69 -8.04
C THR A 214 8.70 -7.71 -9.16
N HIS A 215 9.29 -7.28 -10.28
CA HIS A 215 9.62 -8.14 -11.41
C HIS A 215 8.45 -9.02 -11.89
N HIS A 216 7.26 -8.40 -12.03
CA HIS A 216 6.04 -9.12 -12.42
C HIS A 216 5.73 -10.28 -11.46
N GLY A 217 5.76 -9.97 -10.16
CA GLY A 217 5.42 -10.88 -9.08
C GLY A 217 6.44 -12.00 -8.85
N LYS A 218 7.57 -12.04 -9.57
CA LYS A 218 8.57 -13.10 -9.42
C LYS A 218 9.49 -12.89 -8.22
N LEU A 219 9.59 -11.64 -7.75
CA LEU A 219 10.48 -11.25 -6.67
C LEU A 219 9.69 -10.47 -5.62
N LEU A 220 9.72 -10.93 -4.38
CA LEU A 220 9.13 -10.26 -3.24
C LEU A 220 10.24 -9.56 -2.44
N TYR A 221 10.18 -8.24 -2.33
CA TYR A 221 10.97 -7.53 -1.32
C TYR A 221 10.23 -7.62 0.00
N ALA A 222 10.77 -8.38 0.94
CA ALA A 222 10.22 -8.63 2.26
C ALA A 222 11.09 -7.89 3.29
N TYR A 223 10.49 -6.99 4.06
CA TYR A 223 11.18 -6.16 5.04
C TYR A 223 10.81 -6.64 6.44
N THR A 224 11.79 -7.08 7.21
CA THR A 224 11.61 -7.54 8.59
C THR A 224 11.31 -6.35 9.50
N CYS A 225 10.61 -6.59 10.62
CA CYS A 225 10.41 -5.58 11.64
C CYS A 225 11.74 -5.10 12.24
N GLU A 226 12.80 -5.91 12.17
CA GLU A 226 14.16 -5.59 12.60
C GLU A 226 14.94 -4.74 11.57
N GLY A 227 14.31 -4.31 10.46
CA GLY A 227 14.88 -3.38 9.49
C GLY A 227 15.73 -4.01 8.39
N GLU A 228 15.69 -5.34 8.22
CA GLU A 228 16.36 -6.02 7.11
C GLU A 228 15.43 -6.14 5.90
N CYS A 229 15.99 -6.08 4.69
CA CYS A 229 15.31 -6.39 3.44
C CYS A 229 15.83 -7.73 2.88
N LEU A 230 14.90 -8.62 2.60
CA LEU A 230 15.11 -9.90 1.94
C LEU A 230 14.46 -9.84 0.56
N ALA A 231 15.26 -10.08 -0.48
CA ALA A 231 14.76 -10.26 -1.82
C ALA A 231 14.47 -11.75 -2.03
N LEU A 232 13.19 -12.13 -2.01
CA LEU A 232 12.74 -13.52 -2.11
C LEU A 232 12.28 -13.80 -3.53
N PHE A 233 13.08 -14.56 -4.28
CA PHE A 233 12.74 -15.04 -5.61
C PHE A 233 11.82 -16.25 -5.50
N ILE A 234 10.69 -16.20 -6.21
CA ILE A 234 9.67 -17.23 -6.19
C ILE A 234 9.68 -17.91 -7.55
N HIS A 235 10.10 -19.16 -7.55
CA HIS A 235 10.24 -19.95 -8.75
C HIS A 235 9.63 -21.32 -8.56
N GLU A 236 8.70 -21.68 -9.45
CA GLU A 236 7.99 -22.96 -9.46
C GLU A 236 7.31 -23.24 -8.11
N ARG A 237 7.99 -23.97 -7.22
CA ARG A 237 7.51 -24.44 -5.92
C ARG A 237 8.49 -24.15 -4.78
N ARG A 238 9.41 -23.21 -4.97
CA ARG A 238 10.38 -22.83 -3.94
C ARG A 238 10.53 -21.32 -3.81
N ILE A 239 10.83 -20.89 -2.59
CA ILE A 239 11.28 -19.54 -2.28
C ILE A 239 12.79 -19.60 -2.10
N GLN A 240 13.52 -18.73 -2.78
CA GLN A 240 14.97 -18.59 -2.65
C GLN A 240 15.34 -17.14 -2.37
N ARG A 241 16.24 -16.92 -1.42
CA ARG A 241 16.81 -15.60 -1.16
C ARG A 241 17.80 -15.23 -2.26
N ASP A 242 17.64 -14.05 -2.85
CA ASP A 242 18.65 -13.42 -3.69
C ASP A 242 19.61 -12.63 -2.79
N ASP A 243 20.76 -13.22 -2.48
CA ASP A 243 21.75 -12.62 -1.58
C ASP A 243 22.35 -11.32 -2.12
N GLY A 244 22.49 -11.20 -3.45
CA GLY A 244 23.08 -10.02 -4.08
C GLY A 244 22.18 -8.79 -3.95
N ILE A 245 20.90 -8.96 -4.27
CA ILE A 245 19.90 -7.89 -4.12
C ILE A 245 19.67 -7.60 -2.64
N SER A 246 19.51 -8.63 -1.80
CA SER A 246 19.29 -8.47 -0.35
C SER A 246 20.45 -7.69 0.29
N LYS A 247 21.70 -8.06 0.02
CA LYS A 247 22.88 -7.37 0.56
C LYS A 247 22.92 -5.90 0.12
N THR A 248 22.62 -5.64 -1.15
CA THR A 248 22.59 -4.27 -1.71
C THR A 248 21.53 -3.41 -1.03
N MET A 249 20.32 -3.94 -0.83
CA MET A 249 19.24 -3.23 -0.17
C MET A 249 19.55 -3.00 1.31
N ASN A 250 20.09 -3.99 2.01
CA ASN A 250 20.51 -3.85 3.40
C ASN A 250 21.62 -2.82 3.59
N GLN A 251 22.60 -2.74 2.68
CA GLN A 251 23.60 -1.67 2.73
C GLN A 251 22.96 -0.29 2.63
N ARG A 252 21.96 -0.09 1.76
CA ARG A 252 21.25 1.18 1.63
C ARG A 252 20.44 1.52 2.89
N LEU A 253 19.73 0.54 3.43
CA LEU A 253 18.96 0.70 4.68
C LEU A 253 19.87 1.05 5.84
N LEU A 254 20.96 0.29 6.04
CA LEU A 254 21.95 0.56 7.09
C LEU A 254 22.56 1.95 6.98
N LEU A 255 22.91 2.40 5.77
CA LEU A 255 23.41 3.77 5.56
C LEU A 255 22.36 4.81 5.95
N LYS A 256 21.08 4.58 5.62
CA LYS A 256 19.99 5.50 5.98
C LYS A 256 19.73 5.52 7.49
N TYR A 257 19.74 4.38 8.16
CA TYR A 257 19.60 4.29 9.62
C TYR A 257 20.76 4.99 10.33
N LYS A 258 21.99 4.79 9.87
CA LYS A 258 23.17 5.49 10.40
C LYS A 258 23.10 6.99 10.21
N GLN A 259 22.71 7.44 9.01
CA GLN A 259 22.52 8.85 8.74
C GLN A 259 21.48 9.46 9.69
N GLN A 260 20.34 8.78 9.87
CA GLN A 260 19.29 9.27 10.75
C GLN A 260 19.77 9.32 12.21
N ASN A 261 20.48 8.30 12.68
CA ASN A 261 21.05 8.28 14.03
C ASN A 261 22.03 9.44 14.25
N MET A 262 22.91 9.72 13.28
CA MET A 262 23.85 10.85 13.37
C MET A 262 23.13 12.20 13.39
N GLU A 263 22.07 12.37 12.61
CA GLU A 263 21.26 13.59 12.61
C GLU A 263 20.55 13.81 13.95
N GLU A 264 20.08 12.74 14.61
CA GLU A 264 19.51 12.84 15.96
C GLU A 264 20.56 13.12 17.02
N GLN A 265 21.72 12.45 16.96
CA GLN A 265 22.84 12.72 17.87
C GLN A 265 23.34 14.17 17.78
N ALA A 266 23.34 14.76 16.58
CA ALA A 266 23.73 16.16 16.40
C ALA A 266 22.74 17.16 17.03
N LYS A 267 21.50 16.74 17.33
CA LYS A 267 20.49 17.58 17.99
C LYS A 267 20.49 17.45 19.51
N LEU A 268 21.19 16.46 20.07
CA LEU A 268 21.28 16.25 21.51
C LEU A 268 22.29 17.23 22.12
N ASP A 269 21.93 17.84 23.24
CA ASP A 269 22.83 18.72 24.00
C ASP A 269 23.98 17.90 24.62
N ALA A 270 25.11 18.56 24.91
CA ALA A 270 26.33 17.93 25.43
C ALA A 270 26.18 17.26 26.82
N GLU A 271 25.04 17.44 27.49
CA GLU A 271 24.70 16.78 28.76
C GLU A 271 23.90 15.47 28.57
N ASP A 272 23.34 15.22 27.38
CA ASP A 272 22.61 13.99 27.02
C ASP A 272 23.51 12.96 26.27
N THR A 273 24.81 13.23 26.19
CA THR A 273 25.79 12.47 25.40
C THR A 273 26.16 11.10 26.01
N GLU A 274 25.74 10.82 27.25
CA GLU A 274 25.94 9.50 27.88
C GLU A 274 24.98 8.42 27.32
N PHE A 275 23.98 8.79 26.51
CA PHE A 275 23.01 7.87 25.91
C PHE A 275 23.36 7.40 24.49
N ILE A 276 24.62 7.56 24.06
CA ILE A 276 25.14 7.05 22.78
C ILE A 276 25.18 5.51 22.83
N SER A 277 24.01 4.87 22.76
CA SER A 277 23.89 3.44 22.55
C SER A 277 23.74 3.14 21.07
N ASP A 278 24.18 1.96 20.65
CA ASP A 278 23.83 1.40 19.35
C ASP A 278 22.30 1.42 19.21
N MET A 279 21.79 2.19 18.25
CA MET A 279 20.35 2.22 17.95
C MET A 279 20.00 1.17 16.91
N PHE A 280 18.96 0.39 17.17
CA PHE A 280 18.42 -0.61 16.25
C PHE A 280 17.15 -0.08 15.56
N PRO A 281 17.02 -0.27 14.24
CA PRO A 281 15.81 0.10 13.53
C PRO A 281 14.66 -0.84 13.91
N HIS A 282 13.49 -0.27 14.11
CA HIS A 282 12.23 -0.98 14.15
C HIS A 282 11.35 -0.50 13.00
N LEU A 283 11.05 -1.39 12.06
CA LEU A 283 10.29 -1.08 10.86
C LEU A 283 8.79 -1.31 11.08
N TRP A 284 8.01 -0.24 10.90
CA TRP A 284 6.55 -0.25 11.00
C TRP A 284 5.85 -0.52 9.66
N GLY A 285 6.54 -0.28 8.54
CA GLY A 285 5.92 -0.38 7.23
C GLY A 285 6.90 -0.19 6.09
N ALA A 286 6.62 -0.84 4.96
CA ALA A 286 7.25 -0.54 3.68
C ALA A 286 6.23 -0.61 2.54
N ALA A 287 6.33 0.35 1.62
CA ALA A 287 5.44 0.45 0.47
C ALA A 287 6.23 0.86 -0.78
N LEU A 288 6.04 0.08 -1.85
CA LEU A 288 6.53 0.41 -3.18
C LEU A 288 5.69 1.52 -3.80
N SER A 289 6.33 2.44 -4.50
CA SER A 289 5.64 3.48 -5.26
C SER A 289 4.80 2.87 -6.39
N LEU A 290 3.74 3.55 -6.83
CA LEU A 290 2.86 3.06 -7.92
C LEU A 290 3.59 2.82 -9.25
N ASN A 291 4.74 3.47 -9.44
CA ASN A 291 5.62 3.34 -10.60
C ASN A 291 6.84 2.45 -10.31
N ASP A 292 6.89 1.82 -9.14
CA ASP A 292 7.96 0.94 -8.66
C ASP A 292 9.38 1.55 -8.67
N LEU A 293 9.50 2.87 -8.71
CA LEU A 293 10.79 3.59 -8.76
C LEU A 293 11.46 3.72 -7.40
N TYR A 294 10.68 3.84 -6.34
CA TYR A 294 11.20 3.96 -4.98
C TYR A 294 10.36 3.13 -4.02
N THR A 295 11.00 2.74 -2.93
CA THR A 295 10.32 2.14 -1.79
C THR A 295 10.36 3.14 -0.64
N ALA A 296 9.19 3.46 -0.10
CA ALA A 296 9.05 4.20 1.13
C ALA A 296 9.04 3.21 2.30
N PHE A 297 9.71 3.55 3.39
CA PHE A 297 9.72 2.76 4.62
C PHE A 297 9.60 3.65 5.83
N VAL A 298 8.86 3.16 6.81
CA VAL A 298 8.53 3.84 8.06
C VAL A 298 9.22 3.11 9.19
N PHE A 299 10.04 3.80 9.97
CA PHE A 299 10.82 3.18 11.03
C PHE A 299 10.99 4.09 12.24
N THR A 300 11.29 3.47 13.38
CA THR A 300 11.82 4.11 14.57
C THR A 300 13.24 3.56 14.82
N LEU A 301 14.01 4.26 15.66
CA LEU A 301 15.34 3.89 16.10
C LEU A 301 15.24 3.72 17.60
N THR A 302 15.50 2.51 18.06
CA THR A 302 15.35 2.12 19.46
C THR A 302 16.74 1.91 20.07
N PRO A 303 17.05 2.49 21.24
CA PRO A 303 18.33 2.26 21.90
C PRO A 303 18.49 0.79 22.31
N ALA A 304 19.72 0.27 22.23
CA ALA A 304 20.04 -1.10 22.67
C ALA A 304 19.85 -1.32 24.18
N ALA A 305 20.01 -0.25 24.97
CA ALA A 305 19.86 -0.29 26.41
C ALA A 305 18.42 0.06 26.81
N ASP A 306 17.90 -0.67 27.79
CA ASP A 306 16.58 -0.47 28.40
C ASP A 306 16.59 0.84 29.21
N VAL A 307 16.53 1.98 28.51
CA VAL A 307 16.54 3.29 29.14
C VAL A 307 15.19 3.50 29.82
N HIS A 308 15.22 3.38 31.15
CA HIS A 308 14.11 3.54 32.07
C HIS A 308 13.13 4.65 31.68
N TYR A 309 11.84 4.29 31.66
CA TYR A 309 10.65 5.11 31.90
C TYR A 309 10.89 6.61 32.11
N LYS A 310 11.23 7.35 31.04
CA LYS A 310 10.83 8.75 30.95
C LYS A 310 9.40 8.73 30.43
N THR A 311 8.48 9.17 31.27
CA THR A 311 7.01 9.21 31.05
C THR A 311 6.56 10.09 29.87
N GLU A 312 7.47 10.51 29.01
CA GLU A 312 7.25 11.29 27.79
C GLU A 312 8.33 10.93 26.74
N SER A 313 8.42 9.67 26.28
CA SER A 313 9.21 9.41 25.07
C SER A 313 8.45 9.99 23.88
N GLN A 314 8.97 11.07 23.30
CA GLN A 314 8.55 11.45 21.95
C GLN A 314 9.09 10.37 21.02
N ASP A 315 8.25 9.40 20.70
CA ASP A 315 8.60 8.38 19.72
C ASP A 315 8.63 9.04 18.33
N TYR A 316 9.84 9.41 17.88
CA TYR A 316 10.04 9.95 16.54
C TYR A 316 9.90 8.81 15.53
N ILE A 317 8.96 8.96 14.60
CA ILE A 317 8.77 8.05 13.48
C ILE A 317 9.32 8.74 12.24
N TRP A 318 10.22 8.06 11.53
CA TRP A 318 10.79 8.53 10.27
C TRP A 318 10.19 7.83 9.08
N ILE A 319 10.02 8.59 7.99
CA ILE A 319 9.72 8.04 6.67
C ILE A 319 10.92 8.31 5.78
N ALA A 320 11.47 7.26 5.18
CA ALA A 320 12.58 7.36 4.26
C ALA A 320 12.27 6.66 2.93
N PHE A 321 13.01 7.06 1.90
CA PHE A 321 12.81 6.60 0.54
C PHE A 321 14.12 6.03 0.00
N THR A 322 14.07 4.83 -0.56
CA THR A 322 15.19 4.24 -1.31
C THR A 322 14.79 4.07 -2.76
N LEU A 323 15.61 4.57 -3.67
CA LEU A 323 15.48 4.27 -5.09
C LEU A 323 15.67 2.76 -5.31
N ASN A 324 14.78 2.16 -6.11
CA ASN A 324 14.96 0.79 -6.56
C ASN A 324 16.05 0.74 -7.65
N GLN A 325 16.57 -0.45 -7.97
CA GLN A 325 17.65 -0.60 -8.94
C GLN A 325 17.31 0.05 -10.30
N GLU A 326 18.33 0.62 -10.94
CA GLU A 326 18.23 1.22 -12.27
C GLU A 326 17.71 0.18 -13.26
N ARG A 327 16.55 0.44 -13.86
CA ARG A 327 15.94 -0.48 -14.81
C ARG A 327 16.49 -0.19 -16.20
N LYS A 328 17.27 -1.14 -16.72
CA LYS A 328 17.80 -1.11 -18.10
C LYS A 328 16.84 -1.73 -19.11
N ASP A 329 15.73 -2.31 -18.66
CA ASP A 329 14.78 -2.97 -19.56
C ASP A 329 13.90 -1.94 -20.28
N GLU A 330 13.94 -2.01 -21.61
CA GLU A 330 13.28 -1.05 -22.49
C GLU A 330 11.75 -1.09 -22.36
N ALA A 331 11.17 -2.24 -21.96
CA ALA A 331 9.73 -2.42 -21.81
C ALA A 331 9.18 -1.68 -20.58
N THR A 332 9.89 -1.73 -19.44
CA THR A 332 9.54 -0.95 -18.25
C THR A 332 9.80 0.52 -18.47
N VAL A 333 10.90 0.90 -19.13
CA VAL A 333 11.13 2.31 -19.49
C VAL A 333 9.98 2.81 -20.36
N LYS A 334 9.58 2.07 -21.40
CA LYS A 334 8.41 2.39 -22.23
C LYS A 334 7.11 2.44 -21.41
N ARG A 335 6.91 1.53 -20.46
CA ARG A 335 5.72 1.54 -19.57
C ARG A 335 5.72 2.75 -18.65
N LEU A 336 6.86 3.11 -18.07
CA LEU A 336 7.03 4.32 -17.26
C LEU A 336 6.78 5.55 -18.12
N CYS A 337 7.40 5.65 -19.30
CA CYS A 337 7.12 6.68 -20.28
C CYS A 337 5.64 6.72 -20.65
N HIS A 338 4.96 5.59 -20.81
CA HIS A 338 3.53 5.53 -21.09
C HIS A 338 2.68 5.98 -19.90
N ILE A 339 3.05 5.62 -18.66
CA ILE A 339 2.41 6.12 -17.43
C ILE A 339 2.59 7.64 -17.34
N TYR A 340 3.82 8.13 -17.53
CA TYR A 340 4.14 9.55 -17.58
C TYR A 340 3.44 10.26 -18.74
N GLU A 341 3.34 9.67 -19.92
CA GLU A 341 2.62 10.19 -21.07
C GLU A 341 1.12 10.23 -20.82
N ARG A 342 0.56 9.23 -20.14
CA ARG A 342 -0.85 9.20 -19.72
C ARG A 342 -1.10 10.33 -18.74
N TYR A 343 -0.20 10.54 -17.77
CA TYR A 343 -0.24 11.71 -16.91
C TYR A 343 -0.07 13.00 -17.73
N LEU A 344 0.85 13.10 -18.68
CA LEU A 344 1.06 14.30 -19.51
C LEU A 344 -0.07 14.56 -20.51
N LYS A 345 -0.78 13.54 -20.96
CA LYS A 345 -1.93 13.63 -21.88
C LYS A 345 -3.25 13.84 -21.12
N ASP A 346 -3.25 13.62 -19.80
CA ASP A 346 -4.34 14.04 -18.92
C ASP A 346 -4.50 15.57 -19.03
N PRO A 347 -5.64 16.07 -19.54
CA PRO A 347 -5.91 17.50 -19.68
C PRO A 347 -5.70 18.29 -18.38
N GLU A 348 -5.90 17.64 -17.23
CA GLU A 348 -5.76 18.23 -15.90
C GLU A 348 -4.30 18.41 -15.49
N PHE A 349 -3.44 17.46 -15.80
CA PHE A 349 -2.00 17.54 -15.50
C PHE A 349 -1.27 18.47 -16.48
N ARG A 350 -1.68 18.49 -17.76
CA ARG A 350 -1.12 19.39 -18.80
C ARG A 350 -1.35 20.87 -18.48
N LYS A 351 -2.53 21.22 -17.94
CA LYS A 351 -2.85 22.57 -17.45
C LYS A 351 -2.02 22.97 -16.22
N LYS A 352 -1.71 22.01 -15.35
CA LYS A 352 -0.83 22.21 -14.17
C LYS A 352 0.64 22.43 -14.56
N LEU A 353 1.13 21.78 -15.62
CA LEU A 353 2.51 21.93 -16.09
C LEU A 353 2.75 23.26 -16.82
N HIS A 354 1.83 23.69 -17.70
CA HIS A 354 1.98 24.94 -18.45
C HIS A 354 2.01 26.19 -17.56
N ARG A 355 1.24 26.22 -16.46
CA ARG A 355 1.23 27.36 -15.54
C ARG A 355 2.51 27.49 -14.69
N LYS A 356 3.33 26.44 -14.59
CA LYS A 356 4.66 26.52 -13.94
C LYS A 356 5.77 26.95 -14.90
N ALA A 357 5.67 26.65 -16.19
CA ALA A 357 6.64 27.10 -17.18
C ALA A 357 6.59 28.63 -17.37
N ASP A 358 5.40 29.23 -17.32
CA ASP A 358 5.23 30.68 -17.43
C ASP A 358 5.66 31.45 -16.16
N ALA A 359 5.83 30.77 -15.02
CA ALA A 359 6.25 31.37 -13.76
C ALA A 359 7.78 31.31 -13.52
N LEU A 360 8.54 30.64 -14.40
CA LEU A 360 9.98 30.39 -14.24
C LEU A 360 10.85 30.96 -15.39
N ILE A 361 10.29 31.79 -16.27
CA ILE A 361 11.08 32.60 -17.21
C ILE A 361 11.15 34.02 -16.65
N PRO A 362 12.25 34.44 -16.01
CA PRO A 362 12.45 35.87 -15.74
C PRO A 362 12.64 36.59 -17.09
N PRO A 363 11.99 37.74 -17.31
CA PRO A 363 12.28 38.54 -18.49
C PRO A 363 13.67 39.15 -18.31
N PHE A 364 14.66 38.66 -19.04
CA PHE A 364 15.82 39.46 -19.36
C PHE A 364 15.46 40.36 -20.54
N LEU A 365 15.06 41.59 -20.21
CA LEU A 365 15.63 42.80 -20.78
C LEU A 365 16.09 43.69 -19.63
#